data_AF-A0A235EG40-F1
#
_entry.id   AF-A0A235EG40-F1
#
_cell.length_a   1.000
_cell.length_b   1.000
_cell.length_c   1.000
_cell.angle_alpha   90.00
_cell.angle_beta   90.00
_cell.angle_gamma   90.00
#
_symmetry.space_group_name_H-M   'P 1'
#
loop_
_entity.id
_entity.type
_entity.pdbx_description
1 polymer ?
#
loop_
_entity_poly.entity_id
_entity_poly.type
_entity_poly.pdbx_seq_one_letter_code
_entity_poly.pdbx_strand_id
1 'polypeptide(L)'
;MKKISFAEFDAWTTRQARLIQENAFFDAAHAFEDEGVMFHQGDLVVDELMVAPVTVIDGNVSARKIGYPYDVGLLVVTGNLTCEHIGRMSFDVIVGGHLHAQSVCVNTSNDYLLRVGGNITCDFFSEYGCAVEVQGKIICPKVLSLMNKVVAHGGIEGELIDNFRGKDVAQVLISEVLADDGYFDEEKFEACVRSGKSPYKD
;
A
#
# COMPACT_ATOMS: atom_id res chain seq x y z
N MET A 1 5.60 -4.16 20.48
CA MET A 1 5.66 -5.34 19.59
C MET A 1 6.53 -6.41 20.22
N LYS A 2 6.22 -7.69 19.98
CA LYS A 2 7.03 -8.85 20.38
C LYS A 2 7.53 -9.57 19.12
N LYS A 3 8.69 -10.22 19.21
CA LYS A 3 9.16 -11.10 18.15
C LYS A 3 8.49 -12.48 18.30
N ILE A 4 8.02 -13.05 17.19
CA ILE A 4 7.56 -14.45 17.09
C ILE A 4 8.30 -15.14 15.93
N SER A 5 8.32 -16.47 15.94
CA SER A 5 8.87 -17.26 14.84
C SER A 5 7.95 -17.27 13.61
N PHE A 6 8.50 -17.60 12.43
CA PHE A 6 7.69 -17.80 11.22
C PHE A 6 6.68 -18.95 11.38
N ALA A 7 7.04 -20.03 12.09
CA ALA A 7 6.11 -21.12 12.39
C ALA A 7 4.92 -20.66 13.26
N GLU A 8 5.14 -19.76 14.23
CA GLU A 8 4.06 -19.15 15.00
C GLU A 8 3.21 -18.21 14.15
N PHE A 9 3.82 -17.48 13.22
CA PHE A 9 3.13 -16.66 12.24
C PHE A 9 2.24 -17.50 11.33
N ASP A 10 2.74 -18.59 10.75
CA ASP A 10 1.97 -19.52 9.91
C ASP A 10 0.79 -20.15 10.69
N ALA A 11 1.04 -20.55 11.95
CA ALA A 11 -0.02 -21.04 12.82
C ALA A 11 -1.04 -19.94 13.16
N TRP A 12 -0.64 -18.67 13.17
CA TRP A 12 -1.55 -17.54 13.37
C TRP A 12 -2.37 -17.23 12.11
N THR A 13 -1.77 -17.23 10.91
CA THR A 13 -2.46 -16.91 9.63
C THR A 13 -3.59 -17.89 9.33
N THR A 14 -3.42 -19.18 9.63
CA THR A 14 -4.45 -20.21 9.43
C THR A 14 -5.74 -19.99 10.22
N ARG A 15 -5.71 -19.13 11.24
CA ARG A 15 -6.87 -18.79 12.09
C ARG A 15 -7.52 -17.45 11.71
N GLN A 16 -7.00 -16.76 10.70
CA GLN A 16 -7.47 -15.44 10.30
C GLN A 16 -8.62 -15.50 9.28
N ALA A 17 -9.23 -14.34 9.03
CA ALA A 17 -10.18 -14.18 7.93
C ALA A 17 -9.52 -14.54 6.59
N ARG A 18 -10.34 -14.99 5.63
CA ARG A 18 -9.92 -15.54 4.35
C ARG A 18 -8.87 -14.70 3.62
N LEU A 19 -9.05 -13.38 3.54
CA LEU A 19 -8.09 -12.49 2.89
C LEU A 19 -6.67 -12.65 3.46
N ILE A 20 -6.53 -12.66 4.79
CA ILE A 20 -5.23 -12.77 5.45
C ILE A 20 -4.73 -14.20 5.34
N GLN A 21 -5.60 -15.18 5.55
CA GLN A 21 -5.24 -16.60 5.44
C GLN A 21 -4.66 -16.95 4.06
N GLU A 22 -5.22 -16.41 2.97
CA GLU A 22 -4.81 -16.74 1.60
C GLU A 22 -3.62 -15.91 1.12
N ASN A 23 -3.32 -14.76 1.74
CA ASN A 23 -2.36 -13.79 1.19
C ASN A 23 -1.20 -13.44 2.13
N ALA A 24 -1.31 -13.68 3.45
CA ALA A 24 -0.24 -13.38 4.39
C ALA A 24 0.78 -14.52 4.45
N PHE A 25 1.63 -14.61 3.44
CA PHE A 25 2.77 -15.52 3.41
C PHE A 25 4.04 -14.74 3.02
N PHE A 26 5.20 -15.25 3.43
CA PHE A 26 6.48 -14.57 3.21
C PHE A 26 7.54 -15.54 2.70
N ASP A 27 7.72 -15.56 1.38
CA ASP A 27 8.59 -16.54 0.69
C ASP A 27 10.08 -16.41 1.06
N ALA A 28 10.49 -15.26 1.55
CA ALA A 28 11.86 -14.98 1.97
C ALA A 28 12.15 -15.36 3.43
N ALA A 29 11.25 -16.05 4.14
CA ALA A 29 11.40 -16.35 5.58
C ALA A 29 12.77 -16.93 5.99
N HIS A 30 13.34 -17.82 5.15
CA HIS A 30 14.65 -18.44 5.38
C HIS A 30 15.82 -17.43 5.43
N ALA A 31 15.68 -16.27 4.77
CA ALA A 31 16.69 -15.21 4.77
C ALA A 31 16.57 -14.29 5.99
N PHE A 32 15.52 -14.43 6.80
CA PHE A 32 15.18 -13.53 7.90
C PHE A 32 14.87 -14.27 9.22
N GLU A 33 15.38 -15.50 9.40
CA GLU A 33 15.10 -16.32 10.59
C GLU A 33 15.53 -15.62 11.91
N ASP A 34 16.66 -14.90 11.85
CA ASP A 34 17.23 -14.17 12.98
C ASP A 34 16.47 -12.87 13.30
N GLU A 35 15.75 -12.30 12.36
CA GLU A 35 14.85 -11.15 12.53
C GLU A 35 13.47 -11.60 13.00
N GLY A 36 12.94 -12.69 12.41
CA GLY A 36 11.61 -13.24 12.64
C GLY A 36 10.48 -12.27 12.30
N VAL A 37 9.34 -12.45 12.98
CA VAL A 37 8.12 -11.64 12.75
C VAL A 37 7.87 -10.70 13.92
N MET A 38 7.71 -9.40 13.63
CA MET A 38 7.33 -8.40 14.62
C MET A 38 5.82 -8.36 14.77
N PHE A 39 5.32 -8.88 15.89
CA PHE A 39 3.90 -9.06 16.16
C PHE A 39 3.40 -8.09 17.24
N HIS A 40 2.24 -7.49 17.01
CA HIS A 40 1.53 -6.65 17.98
C HIS A 40 0.09 -7.11 18.11
N GLN A 41 -0.37 -7.32 19.35
CA GLN A 41 -1.77 -7.63 19.64
C GLN A 41 -2.52 -6.36 20.02
N GLY A 42 -3.69 -6.16 19.42
CA GLY A 42 -4.56 -5.02 19.67
C GLY A 42 -4.19 -3.81 18.82
N ASP A 43 -4.88 -2.70 19.07
CA ASP A 43 -4.69 -1.48 18.29
C ASP A 43 -3.30 -0.86 18.53
N LEU A 44 -2.78 -0.19 17.51
CA LEU A 44 -1.50 0.51 17.53
C LEU A 44 -1.68 1.95 17.04
N VAL A 45 -1.23 2.90 17.86
CA VAL A 45 -1.13 4.31 17.50
C VAL A 45 0.31 4.76 17.65
N VAL A 46 0.93 5.19 16.55
CA VAL A 46 2.33 5.61 16.49
C VAL A 46 2.48 6.77 15.50
N ASP A 47 3.52 7.58 15.61
CA ASP A 47 3.79 8.58 14.56
C ASP A 47 4.36 7.88 13.31
N GLU A 48 5.35 7.02 13.49
CA GLU A 48 5.96 6.25 12.41
C GLU A 48 5.94 4.75 12.71
N LEU A 49 5.37 3.98 11.79
CA LEU A 49 5.41 2.52 11.80
C LEU A 49 6.60 2.07 10.96
N MET A 50 7.68 1.65 11.62
CA MET A 50 8.80 0.99 10.96
C MET A 50 8.50 -0.49 10.79
N VAL A 51 8.33 -0.92 9.54
CA VAL A 51 8.05 -2.31 9.18
C VAL A 51 9.37 -3.10 9.21
N ALA A 52 9.41 -4.16 10.00
CA ALA A 52 10.43 -5.21 9.97
C ALA A 52 10.14 -6.20 8.82
N PRO A 53 11.02 -7.17 8.48
CA PRO A 53 10.84 -8.05 7.33
C PRO A 53 9.43 -8.64 7.24
N VAL A 54 8.86 -9.06 8.38
CA VAL A 54 7.42 -9.23 8.53
C VAL A 54 6.95 -8.48 9.76
N THR A 55 5.91 -7.66 9.59
CA THR A 55 5.22 -6.95 10.67
C THR A 55 3.75 -7.30 10.66
N VAL A 56 3.24 -7.72 11.82
CA VAL A 56 1.83 -8.08 12.01
C VAL A 56 1.24 -7.25 13.12
N ILE A 57 0.18 -6.51 12.80
CA ILE A 57 -0.67 -5.83 13.76
C ILE A 57 -2.03 -6.53 13.78
N ASP A 58 -2.28 -7.28 14.84
CA ASP A 58 -3.57 -7.92 15.10
C ASP A 58 -4.53 -6.96 15.79
N GLY A 59 -4.91 -5.93 15.05
CA GLY A 59 -5.77 -4.82 15.45
C GLY A 59 -5.80 -3.71 14.40
N ASN A 60 -6.28 -2.54 14.79
CA ASN A 60 -6.24 -1.34 13.96
C ASN A 60 -4.89 -0.62 14.09
N VAL A 61 -4.50 0.10 13.03
CA VAL A 61 -3.30 0.95 13.01
C VAL A 61 -3.69 2.38 12.70
N SER A 62 -3.19 3.31 13.52
CA SER A 62 -3.10 4.73 13.17
C SER A 62 -1.63 5.13 13.20
N ALA A 63 -1.06 5.36 12.02
CA ALA A 63 0.35 5.73 11.86
C ALA A 63 0.45 6.89 10.89
N ARG A 64 1.13 7.98 11.24
CA ARG A 64 1.32 9.09 10.30
C ARG A 64 2.10 8.63 9.07
N LYS A 65 3.20 7.90 9.30
CA LYS A 65 4.11 7.39 8.28
C LYS A 65 4.31 5.89 8.42
N ILE A 66 4.58 5.24 7.29
CA ILE A 66 5.00 3.85 7.23
C ILE A 66 6.38 3.84 6.57
N GLY A 67 7.38 3.38 7.30
CA GLY A 67 8.76 3.30 6.83
C GLY A 67 9.19 1.85 6.64
N TYR A 68 10.03 1.59 5.64
CA TYR A 68 10.57 0.27 5.39
C TYR A 68 12.04 0.31 4.94
N PRO A 69 12.96 -0.35 5.67
CA PRO A 69 14.38 -0.30 5.34
C PRO A 69 14.90 -1.52 4.56
N TYR A 70 14.04 -2.46 4.13
CA TYR A 70 14.45 -3.67 3.40
C TYR A 70 13.93 -3.71 1.97
N ASP A 71 14.48 -4.61 1.16
CA ASP A 71 14.13 -4.76 -0.27
C ASP A 71 12.95 -5.71 -0.54
N VAL A 72 12.54 -6.48 0.48
CA VAL A 72 11.41 -7.42 0.45
C VAL A 72 10.78 -7.49 1.83
N GLY A 73 9.45 -7.51 1.93
CA GLY A 73 8.75 -7.54 3.21
C GLY A 73 7.28 -7.89 3.15
N LEU A 74 6.67 -7.94 4.33
CA LEU A 74 5.23 -8.09 4.51
C LEU A 74 4.72 -7.28 5.70
N LEU A 75 3.73 -6.43 5.47
CA LEU A 75 2.92 -5.78 6.50
C LEU A 75 1.51 -6.37 6.50
N VAL A 76 1.07 -6.91 7.64
CA VAL A 76 -0.29 -7.40 7.86
C VAL A 76 -0.96 -6.60 8.95
N VAL A 77 -2.14 -6.05 8.66
CA VAL A 77 -3.01 -5.37 9.63
C VAL A 77 -4.36 -6.07 9.61
N THR A 78 -4.81 -6.67 10.72
CA THR A 78 -6.10 -7.39 10.73
C THR A 78 -7.30 -6.45 10.72
N GLY A 79 -7.15 -5.26 11.29
CA GLY A 79 -8.16 -4.20 11.33
C GLY A 79 -8.00 -3.16 10.23
N ASN A 80 -8.37 -1.93 10.56
CA ASN A 80 -8.23 -0.77 9.69
C ASN A 80 -6.81 -0.20 9.75
N LEU A 81 -6.36 0.38 8.64
CA LEU A 81 -5.13 1.16 8.55
C LEU A 81 -5.48 2.62 8.27
N THR A 82 -5.00 3.53 9.11
CA THR A 82 -5.09 4.98 8.89
C THR A 82 -3.71 5.59 8.85
N CYS A 83 -3.38 6.30 7.78
CA CYS A 83 -2.11 7.00 7.62
C CYS A 83 -2.19 8.28 6.81
N GLU A 84 -1.14 9.11 6.79
CA GLU A 84 -1.10 10.24 5.84
C GLU A 84 -0.77 9.73 4.44
N HIS A 85 0.21 8.83 4.34
CA HIS A 85 0.77 8.42 3.06
C HIS A 85 1.14 6.93 3.04
N ILE A 86 0.73 6.25 1.96
CA ILE A 86 1.34 5.00 1.51
C ILE A 86 2.10 5.33 0.24
N GLY A 87 3.43 5.16 0.26
CA GLY A 87 4.32 5.48 -0.85
C GLY A 87 4.91 4.25 -1.50
N ARG A 88 6.07 4.42 -2.14
CA ARG A 88 6.88 3.33 -2.68
C ARG A 88 6.99 2.17 -1.69
N MET A 89 6.56 0.99 -2.11
CA MET A 89 6.58 -0.22 -1.30
C MET A 89 7.60 -1.20 -1.88
N SER A 90 8.52 -1.62 -1.04
CA SER A 90 9.37 -2.80 -1.30
C SER A 90 8.84 -4.03 -0.52
N PHE A 91 7.53 -4.08 -0.28
CA PHE A 91 6.89 -5.08 0.57
C PHE A 91 5.41 -5.22 0.22
N ASP A 92 4.85 -6.40 0.52
CA ASP A 92 3.41 -6.64 0.43
C ASP A 92 2.67 -6.00 1.60
N VAL A 93 1.49 -5.44 1.34
CA VAL A 93 0.63 -4.83 2.35
C VAL A 93 -0.74 -5.47 2.31
N ILE A 94 -1.17 -6.01 3.45
CA ILE A 94 -2.48 -6.65 3.61
C ILE A 94 -3.21 -5.96 4.76
N VAL A 95 -4.35 -5.34 4.42
CA VAL A 95 -5.24 -4.70 5.38
C VAL A 95 -6.57 -5.47 5.40
N GLY A 96 -6.91 -6.07 6.53
CA GLY A 96 -8.15 -6.84 6.70
C GLY A 96 -9.40 -5.97 6.67
N GLY A 97 -9.31 -4.75 7.20
CA GLY A 97 -10.37 -3.75 7.20
C GLY A 97 -10.22 -2.69 6.11
N HIS A 98 -10.56 -1.45 6.46
CA HIS A 98 -10.47 -0.29 5.58
C HIS A 98 -9.09 0.36 5.62
N LEU A 99 -8.65 0.88 4.48
CA LEU A 99 -7.49 1.77 4.37
C LEU A 99 -7.97 3.22 4.21
N HIS A 100 -7.55 4.09 5.11
CA HIS A 100 -7.75 5.53 5.04
C HIS A 100 -6.39 6.21 4.93
N ALA A 101 -6.13 6.86 3.81
CA ALA A 101 -4.88 7.60 3.60
C ALA A 101 -5.17 8.95 2.95
N GLN A 102 -4.36 9.99 3.15
CA GLN A 102 -4.49 11.19 2.31
C GLN A 102 -4.03 10.86 0.89
N SER A 103 -2.94 10.09 0.77
CA SER A 103 -2.40 9.66 -0.51
C SER A 103 -1.98 8.20 -0.50
N VAL A 104 -2.28 7.52 -1.61
CA VAL A 104 -1.86 6.15 -1.92
C VAL A 104 -1.08 6.20 -3.22
N CYS A 105 0.25 6.30 -3.14
CA CYS A 105 1.17 6.30 -4.26
C CYS A 105 1.96 5.00 -4.22
N VAL A 106 1.38 3.92 -4.74
CA VAL A 106 1.99 2.60 -4.66
C VAL A 106 2.85 2.34 -5.90
N ASN A 107 4.16 2.51 -5.73
CA ASN A 107 5.17 2.13 -6.71
C ASN A 107 6.02 0.97 -6.21
N THR A 108 6.29 0.06 -7.11
CA THR A 108 7.21 -1.04 -6.88
C THR A 108 7.94 -1.39 -8.17
N SER A 109 9.24 -1.64 -8.05
CA SER A 109 10.05 -2.22 -9.12
C SER A 109 9.93 -3.75 -9.20
N ASN A 110 9.20 -4.36 -8.27
CA ASN A 110 8.93 -5.79 -8.13
C ASN A 110 7.41 -6.07 -8.13
N ASP A 111 7.01 -7.33 -8.13
CA ASP A 111 5.58 -7.73 -8.14
C ASP A 111 4.92 -7.67 -6.74
N TYR A 112 5.14 -6.60 -5.98
CA TYR A 112 4.50 -6.40 -4.67
C TYR A 112 3.04 -5.95 -4.78
N LEU A 113 2.28 -6.26 -3.73
CA LEU A 113 0.82 -6.19 -3.74
C LEU A 113 0.28 -5.35 -2.58
N LEU A 114 -0.74 -4.54 -2.86
CA LEU A 114 -1.61 -3.95 -1.85
C LEU A 114 -2.98 -4.65 -1.89
N ARG A 115 -3.34 -5.32 -0.79
CA ARG A 115 -4.64 -5.97 -0.63
C ARG A 115 -5.43 -5.37 0.52
N VAL A 116 -6.68 -4.99 0.25
CA VAL A 116 -7.58 -4.36 1.23
C VAL A 116 -8.92 -5.08 1.27
N GLY A 117 -9.32 -5.55 2.46
CA GLY A 117 -10.57 -6.28 2.67
C GLY A 117 -11.81 -5.38 2.74
N GLY A 118 -11.62 -4.12 3.11
CA GLY A 118 -12.65 -3.08 3.09
C GLY A 118 -12.51 -2.15 1.90
N ASN A 119 -12.77 -0.86 2.16
CA ASN A 119 -12.61 0.22 1.19
C ASN A 119 -11.23 0.87 1.31
N ILE A 120 -10.74 1.46 0.22
CA ILE A 120 -9.72 2.50 0.25
C ILE A 120 -10.42 3.85 0.17
N THR A 121 -10.09 4.78 1.07
CA THR A 121 -10.50 6.19 1.00
C THR A 121 -9.27 7.07 0.98
N CYS A 122 -9.12 7.90 -0.06
CA CYS A 122 -7.99 8.82 -0.20
C CYS A 122 -8.27 10.00 -1.13
N ASP A 123 -7.50 11.07 -0.95
CA ASP A 123 -7.57 12.26 -1.80
C ASP A 123 -6.83 12.03 -3.13
N PHE A 124 -5.76 11.22 -3.10
CA PHE A 124 -4.94 10.90 -4.26
C PHE A 124 -4.61 9.41 -4.31
N PHE A 125 -4.77 8.82 -5.49
CA PHE A 125 -4.40 7.42 -5.75
C PHE A 125 -3.60 7.29 -7.05
N SER A 126 -2.42 6.70 -6.96
CA SER A 126 -1.64 6.27 -8.11
C SER A 126 -1.00 4.90 -7.89
N GLU A 127 -1.15 4.04 -8.88
CA GLU A 127 -0.46 2.77 -8.99
C GLU A 127 0.61 2.86 -10.09
N TYR A 128 1.84 2.47 -9.77
CA TYR A 128 2.95 2.39 -10.73
C TYR A 128 3.84 1.15 -10.47
N GLY A 129 3.39 -0.01 -10.93
CA GLY A 129 4.04 -1.31 -10.80
C GLY A 129 3.39 -2.24 -9.77
N CYS A 130 2.61 -1.69 -8.83
CA CYS A 130 1.99 -2.46 -7.74
C CYS A 130 0.67 -3.08 -8.18
N ALA A 131 0.46 -4.37 -7.91
CA ALA A 131 -0.87 -4.94 -8.07
C ALA A 131 -1.74 -4.58 -6.86
N VAL A 132 -2.86 -3.89 -7.09
CA VAL A 132 -3.80 -3.45 -6.06
C VAL A 132 -5.11 -4.21 -6.17
N GLU A 133 -5.52 -4.86 -5.08
CA GLU A 133 -6.80 -5.55 -4.99
C GLU A 133 -7.59 -5.11 -3.75
N VAL A 134 -8.81 -4.63 -3.99
CA VAL A 134 -9.71 -4.08 -2.97
C VAL A 134 -11.03 -4.84 -3.05
N GLN A 135 -11.44 -5.48 -1.96
CA GLN A 135 -12.71 -6.20 -1.89
C GLN A 135 -13.91 -5.24 -1.84
N GLY A 136 -13.74 -4.07 -1.21
CA GLY A 136 -14.71 -2.98 -1.23
C GLY A 136 -14.50 -2.01 -2.39
N LYS A 137 -14.78 -0.73 -2.13
CA LYS A 137 -14.63 0.37 -3.08
C LYS A 137 -13.28 1.06 -2.95
N ILE A 138 -12.83 1.69 -4.04
CA ILE A 138 -11.88 2.80 -3.97
C ILE A 138 -12.68 4.10 -4.07
N ILE A 139 -12.57 4.94 -3.05
CA ILE A 139 -13.23 6.24 -2.95
C ILE A 139 -12.14 7.30 -3.06
N CYS A 140 -11.98 7.86 -4.26
CA CYS A 140 -10.95 8.82 -4.59
C CYS A 140 -11.36 9.60 -5.84
N PRO A 141 -11.23 10.94 -5.89
CA PRO A 141 -11.66 11.71 -7.05
C PRO A 141 -11.07 11.20 -8.38
N LYS A 142 -9.79 10.80 -8.37
CA LYS A 142 -9.07 10.25 -9.52
C LYS A 142 -8.19 9.07 -9.09
N VAL A 143 -8.30 7.96 -9.80
CA VAL A 143 -7.52 6.74 -9.62
C VAL A 143 -6.62 6.54 -10.84
N LEU A 144 -5.31 6.67 -10.67
CA LEU A 144 -4.35 6.40 -11.74
C LEU A 144 -3.91 4.92 -11.68
N SER A 145 -4.22 4.15 -12.72
CA SER A 145 -3.72 2.78 -12.91
C SER A 145 -2.74 2.81 -14.08
N LEU A 146 -1.43 2.82 -13.79
CA LEU A 146 -0.43 3.22 -14.78
C LEU A 146 0.43 2.09 -15.31
N MET A 147 0.67 1.01 -14.57
CA MET A 147 1.60 -0.02 -15.06
C MET A 147 1.15 -1.44 -14.78
N ASN A 148 0.57 -1.70 -13.60
CA ASN A 148 0.06 -3.01 -13.25
C ASN A 148 -1.48 -2.97 -13.24
N LYS A 149 -2.11 -3.45 -12.18
CA LYS A 149 -3.56 -3.66 -12.13
C LYS A 149 -4.14 -3.09 -10.84
N VAL A 150 -5.19 -2.29 -10.99
CA VAL A 150 -6.07 -1.88 -9.89
C VAL A 150 -7.41 -2.60 -10.03
N VAL A 151 -7.79 -3.39 -9.04
CA VAL A 151 -9.07 -4.09 -8.97
C VAL A 151 -9.83 -3.65 -7.73
N ALA A 152 -11.00 -3.05 -7.90
CA ALA A 152 -11.93 -2.76 -6.84
C ALA A 152 -13.24 -3.52 -7.07
N HIS A 153 -13.49 -4.58 -6.30
CA HIS A 153 -14.66 -5.44 -6.46
C HIS A 153 -15.98 -4.72 -6.11
N GLY A 154 -15.92 -3.73 -5.22
CA GLY A 154 -17.03 -2.81 -4.95
C GLY A 154 -17.16 -1.64 -5.92
N GLY A 155 -16.23 -1.51 -6.88
CA GLY A 155 -16.16 -0.42 -7.86
C GLY A 155 -15.30 0.76 -7.42
N ILE A 156 -15.14 1.73 -8.34
CA ILE A 156 -14.42 2.98 -8.12
C ILE A 156 -15.44 4.12 -8.05
N GLU A 157 -15.39 4.88 -6.96
CA GLU A 157 -16.15 6.12 -6.78
C GLU A 157 -15.22 7.30 -7.08
N GLY A 158 -15.17 7.65 -8.36
CA GLY A 158 -14.24 8.62 -8.94
C GLY A 158 -14.02 8.36 -10.43
N GLU A 159 -13.07 9.07 -11.02
CA GLU A 159 -12.59 8.82 -12.38
C GLU A 159 -11.42 7.82 -12.37
N LEU A 160 -11.57 6.69 -13.05
CA LEU A 160 -10.46 5.80 -13.33
C LEU A 160 -9.74 6.27 -14.59
N ILE A 161 -8.45 6.54 -14.46
CA ILE A 161 -7.55 6.80 -15.58
C ILE A 161 -6.69 5.53 -15.73
N ASP A 162 -7.16 4.64 -16.60
CA ASP A 162 -6.43 3.44 -16.98
C ASP A 162 -5.47 3.80 -18.10
N ASN A 163 -4.18 3.87 -17.74
CA ASN A 163 -3.14 4.29 -18.65
C ASN A 163 -1.94 3.35 -18.60
N PHE A 164 -2.17 2.12 -19.03
CA PHE A 164 -1.20 1.03 -19.05
C PHE A 164 0.15 1.44 -19.69
N ARG A 165 1.24 1.27 -18.92
CA ARG A 165 2.63 1.69 -19.17
C ARG A 165 2.89 3.19 -19.15
N GLY A 166 2.00 3.99 -18.57
CA GLY A 166 2.16 5.43 -18.46
C GLY A 166 2.20 6.16 -19.81
N LYS A 167 1.61 5.61 -20.86
CA LYS A 167 1.60 6.29 -22.17
C LYS A 167 0.66 7.47 -22.12
N ASP A 168 1.16 8.70 -22.27
CA ASP A 168 0.33 9.90 -22.20
C ASP A 168 -0.16 10.29 -20.79
N VAL A 169 0.53 9.90 -19.70
CA VAL A 169 0.17 10.45 -18.36
C VAL A 169 0.25 11.98 -18.36
N ALA A 170 1.11 12.54 -19.21
CA ALA A 170 1.26 13.96 -19.47
C ALA A 170 -0.02 14.65 -20.00
N GLN A 171 -1.03 13.91 -20.47
CA GLN A 171 -2.34 14.49 -20.83
C GLN A 171 -3.17 14.83 -19.59
N VAL A 172 -2.95 14.13 -18.47
CA VAL A 172 -3.74 14.28 -17.24
C VAL A 172 -2.94 14.96 -16.13
N LEU A 173 -1.63 14.74 -16.09
CA LEU A 173 -0.74 15.29 -15.08
C LEU A 173 -0.05 16.58 -15.54
N ILE A 174 0.23 17.47 -14.58
CA ILE A 174 1.04 18.67 -14.81
C ILE A 174 2.50 18.30 -15.11
N SER A 175 3.22 19.14 -15.85
CA SER A 175 4.63 18.88 -16.20
C SER A 175 5.56 18.74 -14.99
N GLU A 176 5.20 19.37 -13.88
CA GLU A 176 5.95 19.44 -12.64
C GLU A 176 6.02 18.09 -11.91
N VAL A 177 5.16 17.13 -12.27
CA VAL A 177 5.17 15.77 -11.71
C VAL A 177 5.65 14.72 -12.72
N LEU A 178 6.29 15.18 -13.80
CA LEU A 178 6.87 14.32 -14.84
C LEU A 178 8.39 14.37 -14.82
N ALA A 179 8.99 13.30 -15.31
CA ALA A 179 10.41 13.25 -15.67
C ALA A 179 10.67 14.03 -16.98
N ASP A 180 11.94 14.31 -17.27
CA ASP A 180 12.34 15.10 -18.43
C ASP A 180 11.95 14.44 -19.77
N ASP A 181 11.77 13.11 -19.76
CA ASP A 181 11.31 12.31 -20.89
C ASP A 181 9.77 12.18 -20.97
N GLY A 182 9.04 12.86 -20.08
CA GLY A 182 7.58 12.90 -20.03
C GLY A 182 6.92 11.73 -19.29
N TYR A 183 7.70 10.82 -18.71
CA TYR A 183 7.18 9.73 -17.86
C TYR A 183 6.76 10.22 -16.47
N PHE A 184 5.97 9.41 -15.77
CA PHE A 184 5.56 9.67 -14.41
C PHE A 184 6.77 9.73 -13.47
N ASP A 185 6.88 10.80 -12.68
CA ASP A 185 7.90 10.96 -11.63
C ASP A 185 7.19 10.96 -10.28
N GLU A 186 7.29 9.83 -9.58
CA GLU A 186 6.59 9.61 -8.30
C GLU A 186 7.09 10.55 -7.21
N GLU A 187 8.40 10.80 -7.11
CA GLU A 187 8.94 11.67 -6.06
C GLU A 187 8.41 13.10 -6.22
N LYS A 188 8.36 13.59 -7.47
CA LYS A 188 7.74 14.88 -7.78
C LYS A 188 6.23 14.86 -7.54
N PHE A 189 5.54 13.79 -7.92
CA PHE A 189 4.11 13.64 -7.69
C PHE A 189 3.77 13.68 -6.19
N GLU A 190 4.48 12.90 -5.39
CA GLU A 190 4.33 12.84 -3.95
C GLU A 190 4.64 14.19 -3.31
N ALA A 191 5.72 14.85 -3.71
CA ALA A 191 6.06 16.18 -3.24
C ALA A 191 4.96 17.22 -3.59
N CYS A 192 4.38 17.13 -4.78
CA CYS A 192 3.28 17.98 -5.23
C CYS A 192 2.04 17.78 -4.32
N VAL A 193 1.62 16.53 -4.15
CA VAL A 193 0.47 16.16 -3.30
C VAL A 193 0.70 16.61 -1.84
N ARG A 194 1.88 16.34 -1.28
CA ARG A 194 2.25 16.76 0.09
C ARG A 194 2.29 18.29 0.27
N SER A 195 2.48 19.04 -0.81
CA SER A 195 2.40 20.51 -0.78
C SER A 195 0.96 21.05 -0.84
N GLY A 196 -0.03 20.18 -0.99
CA GLY A 196 -1.45 20.54 -1.15
C GLY A 196 -1.81 21.01 -2.56
N LYS A 197 -0.92 20.85 -3.53
CA LYS A 197 -1.18 21.17 -4.95
C LYS A 197 -1.83 19.96 -5.63
N SER A 198 -2.73 20.24 -6.58
CA SER A 198 -3.23 19.22 -7.49
C SER A 198 -2.11 18.79 -8.45
N PRO A 199 -1.81 17.49 -8.59
CA PRO A 199 -0.91 16.98 -9.61
C PRO A 199 -1.59 16.88 -10.99
N TYR A 200 -2.89 17.16 -11.08
CA TYR A 200 -3.68 17.07 -12.29
C TYR A 200 -3.78 18.43 -12.99
N LYS A 201 -3.86 18.38 -14.32
CA LYS A 201 -4.28 19.53 -15.13
C LYS A 201 -5.74 19.90 -14.83
N ASP A 202 -6.03 21.19 -14.93
CA ASP A 202 -7.37 21.77 -14.84
C ASP A 202 -8.27 21.33 -16.01
#